data_AF-A0AB73BH19-F1
#
_entry.id   AF-A0AB73BH19-F1
#
_cell.length_a   1.000
_cell.length_b   1.000
_cell.length_c   1.000
_cell.angle_alpha   90.00
_cell.angle_beta   90.00
_cell.angle_gamma   90.00
#
_symmetry.space_group_name_H-M   'P 1'
#
loop_
_entity.id
_entity.type
_entity.pdbx_description
1 polymer ?
#
loop_
_entity_poly.entity_id
_entity_poly.type
_entity_poly.pdbx_seq_one_letter_code
_entity_poly.pdbx_strand_id
1 'polypeptide(L)'
;MAHKFDEEPTLESRALQIWQILIGAAHNRQIYTYKIVSELLGYDGSGVLNRQLGHIMYWCQQNKVPPLTILVVNEAKGIPGEGLILEGNESQLREKVYKYDWYNLIPPSLEELSEAYQLGSE
;
A
#
# COMPACT_ATOMS: atom_id res chain seq x y z
N MET A 1 -11.86 0.54 25.36
CA MET A 1 -11.47 -0.74 24.72
C MET A 1 -10.68 -0.44 23.47
N ALA A 2 -9.76 -1.31 23.07
CA ALA A 2 -9.08 -1.17 21.79
C ALA A 2 -10.03 -1.58 20.65
N HIS A 3 -10.02 -0.80 19.56
CA HIS A 3 -10.78 -1.06 18.33
C HIS A 3 -9.90 -1.82 17.32
N LYS A 4 -10.45 -2.83 16.65
CA LYS A 4 -9.71 -3.72 15.73
C LYS A 4 -10.14 -3.51 14.28
N PHE A 5 -9.23 -3.77 13.34
CA PHE A 5 -9.54 -3.74 11.90
C PHE A 5 -10.65 -4.72 11.47
N ASP A 6 -10.81 -5.83 12.21
CA ASP A 6 -11.88 -6.80 11.94
C ASP A 6 -13.27 -6.29 12.35
N GLU A 7 -13.32 -5.29 13.24
CA GLU A 7 -14.56 -4.64 13.68
C GLU A 7 -15.01 -3.56 12.69
N GLU A 8 -14.14 -3.13 11.77
CA GLU A 8 -14.41 -2.14 10.73
C GLU A 8 -13.74 -2.56 9.41
N PRO A 9 -14.28 -3.55 8.68
CA PRO A 9 -13.61 -4.15 7.51
C PRO A 9 -13.87 -3.37 6.21
N THR A 10 -13.79 -2.03 6.24
CA THR A 10 -13.91 -1.20 5.04
C THR A 10 -12.66 -1.25 4.16
N LEU A 11 -12.73 -0.77 2.92
CA LEU A 11 -11.56 -0.77 2.03
C LEU A 11 -10.50 0.21 2.53
N GLU A 12 -10.94 1.34 3.07
CA GLU A 12 -10.12 2.42 3.62
C GLU A 12 -9.41 1.96 4.87
N SER A 13 -10.10 1.27 5.79
CA SER A 13 -9.49 0.76 7.01
C SER A 13 -8.42 -0.29 6.70
N ARG A 14 -8.70 -1.18 5.73
CA ARG A 14 -7.74 -2.18 5.26
C ARG A 14 -6.59 -1.55 4.48
N ALA A 15 -6.83 -0.47 3.74
CA ALA A 15 -5.76 0.32 3.14
C ALA A 15 -4.86 0.95 4.21
N LEU A 16 -5.42 1.50 5.29
CA LEU A 16 -4.64 2.01 6.42
C LEU A 16 -3.86 0.90 7.14
N GLN A 17 -4.44 -0.31 7.27
CA GLN A 17 -3.73 -1.47 7.80
C GLN A 17 -2.54 -1.86 6.90
N ILE A 18 -2.74 -1.90 5.59
CA ILE A 18 -1.67 -2.18 4.61
C ILE A 18 -0.60 -1.08 4.66
N TRP A 19 -0.97 0.20 4.77
CA TRP A 19 -0.03 1.30 4.94
C TRP A 19 0.95 1.04 6.10
N GLN A 20 0.44 0.64 7.27
CA GLN A 20 1.26 0.31 8.44
C GLN A 20 2.25 -0.84 8.17
N ILE A 21 1.82 -1.86 7.43
CA ILE A 21 2.68 -2.98 7.03
C ILE A 21 3.79 -2.48 6.08
N LEU A 22 3.42 -1.66 5.09
CA LEU A 22 4.35 -1.23 4.04
C LEU A 22 5.37 -0.20 4.50
N ILE A 23 5.04 0.70 5.44
CA ILE A 23 6.06 1.61 6.00
C ILE A 23 7.12 0.83 6.80
N GLY A 24 6.72 -0.25 7.49
CA GLY A 24 7.67 -1.17 8.13
C GLY A 24 8.55 -1.90 7.12
N ALA A 25 7.95 -2.37 6.01
CA ALA A 25 8.71 -2.96 4.90
C ALA A 25 9.70 -1.95 4.28
N ALA A 26 9.27 -0.70 4.09
CA ALA A 26 10.10 0.37 3.54
C ALA A 26 11.32 0.64 4.43
N HIS A 27 11.12 0.75 5.74
CA HIS A 27 12.20 0.92 6.72
C HIS A 27 13.21 -0.23 6.68
N ASN A 28 12.72 -1.46 6.56
CA ASN A 28 13.55 -2.66 6.52
C ASN A 28 14.12 -2.98 5.13
N ARG A 29 13.83 -2.14 4.12
CA ARG A 29 14.21 -2.39 2.70
C ARG A 29 13.68 -3.73 2.16
N GLN A 30 12.47 -4.09 2.54
CA GLN A 30 11.81 -5.35 2.18
C GLN A 30 10.76 -5.15 1.08
N ILE A 31 10.51 -6.22 0.33
CA ILE A 31 9.35 -6.37 -0.54
C ILE A 31 8.50 -7.53 -0.03
N TYR A 32 7.19 -7.43 -0.22
CA TYR A 32 6.25 -8.48 0.13
C TYR A 32 5.49 -8.95 -1.09
N THR A 33 5.15 -10.23 -1.11
CA THR A 33 4.22 -10.75 -2.11
C THR A 33 2.80 -10.40 -1.70
N TYR A 34 1.88 -10.37 -2.67
CA TYR A 34 0.44 -10.23 -2.37
C TYR A 34 -0.04 -11.26 -1.33
N LYS A 35 0.51 -12.47 -1.35
CA LYS A 35 0.22 -13.53 -0.38
C LYS A 35 0.68 -13.18 1.03
N ILE A 36 1.90 -12.66 1.20
CA ILE A 36 2.38 -12.24 2.52
C ILE A 36 1.49 -11.12 3.08
N VAL A 37 1.11 -10.15 2.23
CA VAL A 37 0.22 -9.06 2.66
C VAL A 37 -1.15 -9.62 3.06
N SER A 38 -1.75 -10.52 2.27
CA SER A 38 -3.07 -11.09 2.60
C SER A 38 -3.05 -11.92 3.89
N GLU A 39 -1.99 -12.71 4.13
CA GLU A 39 -1.78 -13.45 5.38
C GLU A 39 -1.69 -12.51 6.59
N LEU A 40 -0.95 -11.39 6.48
CA LEU A 40 -0.86 -10.39 7.55
C LEU A 40 -2.18 -9.68 7.85
N LEU A 41 -3.08 -9.57 6.87
CA LEU A 41 -4.42 -9.02 7.05
C LEU A 41 -5.40 -10.03 7.67
N GLY A 42 -5.00 -11.31 7.79
CA GLY A 42 -5.87 -12.40 8.24
C GLY A 42 -6.82 -12.92 7.16
N TYR A 43 -6.50 -12.72 5.87
CA TYR A 43 -7.26 -13.29 4.77
C TYR A 43 -6.76 -14.69 4.41
N ASP A 44 -7.66 -15.66 4.36
CA ASP A 44 -7.36 -17.00 3.87
C ASP A 44 -7.20 -16.98 2.34
N GLY A 45 -5.95 -16.99 1.85
CA GLY A 45 -5.60 -17.08 0.43
C GLY A 45 -5.16 -15.75 -0.20
N SER A 46 -5.09 -15.70 -1.55
CA SER A 46 -4.76 -14.47 -2.30
C SER A 46 -5.99 -13.57 -2.42
N GLY A 47 -6.38 -12.94 -1.31
CA GLY A 47 -7.44 -11.92 -1.32
C GLY A 47 -7.14 -10.85 -2.38
N VAL A 48 -8.18 -10.33 -3.04
CA VAL A 48 -8.01 -9.27 -4.03
C VAL A 48 -7.64 -7.99 -3.29
N LEU A 49 -6.35 -7.62 -3.32
CA LEU A 49 -5.82 -6.42 -2.67
C LEU A 49 -5.86 -5.17 -3.57
N ASN A 50 -6.29 -5.32 -4.84
CA ASN A 50 -6.21 -4.25 -5.84
C ASN A 50 -6.92 -2.96 -5.40
N ARG A 51 -8.09 -3.06 -4.77
CA ARG A 51 -8.85 -1.87 -4.37
C ARG A 51 -8.17 -1.14 -3.22
N GLN A 52 -7.80 -1.87 -2.17
CA GLN A 52 -7.10 -1.35 -0.99
C GLN A 52 -5.75 -0.73 -1.37
N LEU A 53 -4.98 -1.40 -2.23
CA LEU A 53 -3.73 -0.86 -2.76
C LEU A 53 -3.97 0.36 -3.66
N GLY A 54 -5.10 0.41 -4.37
CA GLY A 54 -5.52 1.58 -5.15
C GLY A 54 -5.63 2.84 -4.28
N HIS A 55 -6.26 2.76 -3.09
CA HIS A 55 -6.37 3.90 -2.17
C HIS A 55 -4.98 4.48 -1.84
N ILE A 56 -4.02 3.62 -1.49
CA ILE A 56 -2.65 4.04 -1.16
C ILE A 56 -1.93 4.60 -2.39
N MET A 57 -2.07 3.93 -3.54
CA MET A 57 -1.42 4.33 -4.79
C MET A 57 -1.84 5.73 -5.21
N TYR A 58 -3.14 5.98 -5.28
CA TYR A 58 -3.67 7.29 -5.67
C TYR A 58 -3.32 8.37 -4.65
N TRP A 59 -3.38 8.05 -3.35
CA TRP A 59 -2.98 9.00 -2.32
C TRP A 59 -1.50 9.39 -2.46
N CYS A 60 -0.60 8.43 -2.72
CA CYS A 60 0.82 8.71 -2.93
C CYS A 60 1.03 9.62 -4.15
N GLN A 61 0.35 9.32 -5.25
CA GLN A 61 0.43 10.07 -6.50
C GLN A 61 -0.04 11.52 -6.31
N GLN A 62 -1.21 11.71 -5.69
CA GLN A 62 -1.81 13.04 -5.47
C GLN A 62 -0.96 13.89 -4.52
N ASN A 63 -0.37 13.27 -3.49
CA ASN A 63 0.51 13.95 -2.52
C ASN A 63 1.98 14.03 -2.96
N LYS A 64 2.32 13.54 -4.16
CA LYS A 64 3.68 13.56 -4.73
C LYS A 64 4.73 12.89 -3.83
N VAL A 65 4.33 11.86 -3.09
CA VAL A 65 5.25 11.03 -2.31
C VAL A 65 5.61 9.75 -3.08
N PRO A 66 6.71 9.05 -2.73
CA PRO A 66 7.09 7.83 -3.42
C PRO A 66 5.99 6.76 -3.40
N PRO A 67 5.85 5.94 -4.47
CA PRO A 67 4.74 4.99 -4.60
C PRO A 67 4.93 3.79 -3.66
N LEU A 68 4.43 3.88 -2.43
CA LEU A 68 4.63 2.88 -1.38
C LEU A 68 4.23 1.45 -1.80
N THR A 69 3.21 1.34 -2.64
CA THR A 69 2.68 0.07 -3.15
C THR A 69 3.63 -0.67 -4.10
N ILE A 70 4.74 -0.06 -4.54
CA ILE A 70 5.81 -0.75 -5.30
C ILE A 70 6.50 -1.87 -4.49
N LEU A 71 6.32 -1.87 -3.17
CA LEU A 71 6.81 -2.92 -2.29
C LEU A 71 5.97 -4.20 -2.33
N VAL A 72 4.80 -4.17 -2.97
CA VAL A 72 3.96 -5.36 -3.16
C VAL A 72 4.19 -5.93 -4.55
N VAL A 73 4.66 -7.16 -4.62
CA VAL A 73 5.10 -7.80 -5.87
C VAL A 73 4.38 -9.12 -6.13
N ASN A 74 4.36 -9.53 -7.39
CA ASN A 74 3.97 -10.88 -7.77
C ASN A 74 5.07 -11.88 -7.36
N GLU A 75 4.68 -13.00 -6.75
CA GLU A 75 5.61 -14.02 -6.26
C GLU A 75 6.48 -14.64 -7.36
N ALA A 76 5.92 -14.87 -8.55
CA ALA A 76 6.65 -15.51 -9.65
C ALA A 76 7.62 -14.55 -10.38
N LYS A 77 7.27 -13.26 -10.46
CA LYS A 77 8.04 -12.28 -11.26
C LYS A 77 8.91 -11.34 -10.42
N GLY A 78 8.63 -11.17 -9.12
CA GLY A 78 9.35 -10.23 -8.25
C GLY A 78 9.12 -8.75 -8.59
N ILE A 79 8.19 -8.47 -9.50
CA ILE A 79 7.78 -7.12 -9.93
C ILE A 79 6.34 -6.84 -9.49
N PRO A 80 5.94 -5.56 -9.37
CA PRO A 80 4.55 -5.21 -9.07
C PRO A 80 3.55 -5.77 -10.08
N GLY A 81 2.29 -5.93 -9.64
CA GLY A 81 1.20 -6.33 -10.53
C GLY A 81 0.84 -5.25 -11.57
N GLU A 82 0.19 -5.67 -12.65
CA GLU A 82 -0.15 -4.82 -13.82
C GLU A 82 -1.05 -3.62 -13.49
N GLY A 83 -1.76 -3.65 -12.36
CA GLY A 83 -2.60 -2.54 -11.91
C GLY A 83 -1.84 -1.38 -11.25
N LEU A 84 -0.51 -1.48 -11.08
CA LEU A 84 0.29 -0.42 -10.51
C LEU A 84 0.71 0.58 -11.59
N ILE A 85 0.22 1.82 -11.47
CA ILE A 85 0.56 2.92 -12.38
C ILE A 85 1.89 3.51 -11.92
N LEU A 86 3.00 3.10 -12.55
CA LEU A 86 4.33 3.65 -12.30
C LEU A 86 4.90 4.29 -13.56
N GLU A 87 5.44 5.50 -13.40
CA GLU A 87 6.30 6.11 -14.40
C GLU A 87 7.77 5.97 -13.98
N GLY A 88 8.56 5.29 -14.82
CA GLY A 88 10.01 5.19 -14.66
C GLY A 88 10.53 3.81 -14.23
N ASN A 89 11.77 3.78 -13.74
CA ASN A 89 12.47 2.54 -13.40
C ASN A 89 12.08 2.05 -11.99
N GLU A 90 11.63 0.79 -11.90
CA GLU A 90 11.16 0.18 -10.65
C GLU A 90 12.21 0.21 -9.52
N SER A 91 13.46 -0.14 -9.82
CA SER A 91 14.53 -0.15 -8.82
C SER A 91 14.81 1.25 -8.26
N GLN A 92 14.76 2.28 -9.11
CA GLN A 92 14.93 3.67 -8.67
C GLN A 92 13.75 4.13 -7.81
N LEU A 93 12.52 3.79 -8.20
CA LEU A 93 11.32 4.13 -7.43
C LEU A 93 11.32 3.42 -6.07
N ARG A 94 11.74 2.16 -6.02
CA ARG A 94 11.87 1.39 -4.79
C ARG A 94 12.92 1.99 -3.85
N GLU A 95 14.07 2.41 -4.37
CA GLU A 95 15.06 3.13 -3.56
C GLU A 95 14.54 4.49 -3.03
N LYS A 96 13.68 5.19 -3.79
CA LYS A 96 13.01 6.39 -3.27
C LYS A 96 12.09 6.07 -2.10
N VAL A 97 11.30 4.99 -2.20
CA VAL A 97 10.46 4.52 -1.10
C VAL A 97 11.30 4.18 0.13
N TYR A 98 12.42 3.47 -0.02
CA TYR A 98 13.28 3.13 1.12
C TYR A 98 13.95 4.31 1.81
N LYS A 99 14.22 5.39 1.08
CA LYS A 99 14.88 6.59 1.63
C LYS A 99 13.91 7.62 2.21
N TYR A 100 12.61 7.47 1.93
CA TYR A 100 11.60 8.40 2.39
C TYR A 100 11.35 8.22 3.90
N ASP A 101 11.21 9.34 4.62
CA ASP A 101 11.04 9.35 6.07
C ASP A 101 9.57 9.07 6.46
N TRP A 102 9.12 7.83 6.22
CA TRP A 102 7.73 7.43 6.42
C TRP A 102 7.23 7.61 7.85
N TYR A 103 8.10 7.45 8.85
CA TYR A 103 7.72 7.58 10.26
C TYR A 103 7.60 9.03 10.74
N ASN A 104 8.06 9.99 9.95
CA ASN A 104 7.85 11.43 10.17
C ASN A 104 6.66 11.98 9.38
N LEU A 105 6.02 11.16 8.54
CA LEU A 105 4.79 11.49 7.84
C LEU A 105 3.59 11.04 8.69
N ILE A 106 2.64 11.94 8.94
CA ILE A 106 1.36 11.56 9.53
C ILE A 106 0.65 10.62 8.53
N PRO A 107 0.23 9.41 8.94
CA PRO A 107 -0.50 8.50 8.06
C PRO A 107 -1.78 9.14 7.54
N PRO A 108 -2.21 8.81 6.31
CA PRO A 108 -3.48 9.31 5.79
C PRO A 108 -4.65 8.81 6.64
N SER A 109 -5.64 9.67 6.80
CA SER A 109 -6.93 9.31 7.39
C SER A 109 -7.75 8.42 6.45
N LEU A 110 -8.80 7.79 6.98
CA LEU A 110 -9.72 6.98 6.18
C LEU A 110 -10.44 7.81 5.11
N GLU A 111 -10.75 9.07 5.43
CA GLU A 111 -11.38 10.02 4.52
C GLU A 111 -10.44 10.37 3.37
N GLU A 112 -9.19 10.74 3.65
CA GLU A 112 -8.18 11.02 2.61
C GLU A 112 -7.92 9.80 1.71
N LEU A 113 -7.92 8.58 2.27
CA LEU A 113 -7.79 7.36 1.49
C LEU A 113 -9.02 7.14 0.58
N SER A 114 -10.23 7.38 1.08
CA SER A 114 -11.47 7.29 0.30
C SER A 114 -11.46 8.30 -0.86
N GLU A 115 -11.21 9.57 -0.55
CA GLU A 115 -11.17 10.66 -1.54
C GLU A 115 -10.12 10.40 -2.61
N ALA A 116 -8.93 9.97 -2.21
CA ALA A 116 -7.87 9.67 -3.16
C ALA A 116 -8.27 8.58 -4.15
N TYR A 117 -8.95 7.53 -3.67
CA TYR A 117 -9.44 6.47 -4.54
C TYR A 117 -10.53 6.95 -5.49
N GLN A 118 -11.50 7.72 -5.00
CA GLN A 118 -12.55 8.28 -5.84
C GLN A 118 -11.95 9.12 -6.98
N LEU A 119 -11.12 10.11 -6.65
CA LEU A 119 -10.49 11.00 -7.62
C LEU A 119 -9.55 10.29 -8.61
N GLY A 120 -8.87 9.23 -8.18
CA GLY A 120 -7.92 8.49 -9.02
C GLY A 120 -8.56 7.42 -9.89
N SER A 121 -9.78 6.98 -9.56
CA SER A 121 -10.50 5.91 -10.27
C SER A 121 -11.51 6.41 -11.31
N GLU A 122 -11.73 7.73 -11.37
CA GLU A 122 -12.49 8.43 -12.41
C GLU A 122 -11.71 8.57 -13.72
#